data_AF-A0A2E9WMD5-F1
#
_entry.id   AF-A0A2E9WMD5-F1
#
_cell.length_a   1.000
_cell.length_b   1.000
_cell.length_c   1.000
_cell.angle_alpha   90.00
_cell.angle_beta   90.00
_cell.angle_gamma   90.00
#
_symmetry.space_group_name_H-M   'P 1'
#
loop_
_entity.id
_entity.type
_entity.pdbx_description
1 polymer ?
#
loop_
_entity_poly.entity_id
_entity_poly.type
_entity_poly.pdbx_seq_one_letter_code
_entity_poly.pdbx_strand_id
1 'polypeptide(L)'
;MKTPQEVPARPVLHLLFTLLALTGCQEPGQGLNRQPDTRPAFEPLVAMETGPVYHVLDGYDPIWMERVREGIETARAYWGSYGPTHVWIAGSYEGAEIDPAAKRAFVEEYCGSCTFPNGMRLEDCAGYVESRFLDVAERDESEAYLSYLQDTTPPRADLVFINIHKWFFETDPVPDPTLRGIHEYTHVFQSSFGSTPTWMMEGGAVFAEAWLPVQLGWRGLHGVMERCMESARRVTDPSMSIADMEDVDSAPGKTIEYYRELAYDRGAWAVAFMIHTSPTRRVSALRDEFYPSVTELGWEAALSRFVGMQDKQEFYAAFESFMGWPLEEQLTLLDDLKD
;
A
#
# COMPACT_ATOMS: atom_id res chain seq x y z
N MET A 1 17.76 -42.60 13.19
CA MET A 1 17.80 -41.79 11.96
C MET A 1 16.40 -41.75 11.40
N LYS A 2 15.68 -40.64 11.66
CA LYS A 2 14.36 -40.36 11.07
C LYS A 2 14.58 -39.25 10.05
N THR A 3 14.12 -39.50 8.84
CA THR A 3 14.10 -38.57 7.71
C THR A 3 13.30 -37.29 8.07
N PRO A 4 13.71 -36.10 7.62
CA PRO A 4 12.91 -34.88 7.77
C PRO A 4 11.68 -34.97 6.87
N GLN A 5 10.50 -34.70 7.43
CA GLN A 5 9.27 -34.46 6.65
C GLN A 5 9.42 -33.13 5.92
N GLU A 6 9.17 -33.17 4.60
CA GLU A 6 9.02 -31.99 3.76
C GLU A 6 7.83 -31.14 4.27
N VAL A 7 8.12 -29.87 4.56
CA VAL A 7 7.11 -28.83 4.81
C VAL A 7 6.53 -28.45 3.43
N PRO A 8 5.20 -28.49 3.22
CA PRO A 8 4.63 -28.11 1.95
C PRO A 8 4.79 -26.60 1.75
N ALA A 9 5.32 -26.21 0.58
CA ALA A 9 5.40 -24.82 0.16
C ALA A 9 3.99 -24.22 0.06
N ARG A 10 3.77 -23.08 0.74
CA ARG A 10 2.55 -22.28 0.62
C ARG A 10 2.44 -21.72 -0.81
N PRO A 11 1.26 -21.73 -1.45
CA PRO A 11 1.09 -21.14 -2.77
C PRO A 11 1.26 -19.63 -2.68
N VAL A 12 2.18 -19.08 -3.46
CA VAL A 12 2.34 -17.64 -3.67
C VAL A 12 1.23 -17.21 -4.63
N LEU A 13 0.17 -16.60 -4.11
CA LEU A 13 -0.89 -16.02 -4.92
C LEU A 13 -0.35 -14.73 -5.55
N HIS A 14 -0.29 -14.68 -6.88
CA HIS A 14 0.08 -13.49 -7.64
C HIS A 14 -0.94 -12.39 -7.36
N LEU A 15 -0.54 -11.37 -6.60
CA LEU A 15 -1.30 -10.14 -6.41
C LEU A 15 -1.09 -9.29 -7.67
N LEU A 16 -2.02 -9.34 -8.62
CA LEU A 16 -2.10 -8.33 -9.68
C LEU A 16 -2.75 -7.10 -9.08
N PHE A 17 -1.95 -6.14 -8.60
CA PHE A 17 -2.45 -4.80 -8.34
C PHE A 17 -2.32 -3.95 -9.58
N THR A 18 -3.47 -3.57 -10.13
CA THR A 18 -3.55 -2.55 -11.17
C THR A 18 -3.63 -1.21 -10.45
N LEU A 19 -2.54 -0.44 -10.46
CA LEU A 19 -2.57 0.94 -10.01
C LEU A 19 -3.33 1.76 -11.06
N LEU A 20 -4.65 1.66 -11.08
CA LEU A 20 -5.50 2.51 -11.93
C LEU A 20 -5.60 3.88 -11.27
N ALA A 21 -4.65 4.75 -11.60
CA ALA A 21 -4.95 6.17 -11.64
C ALA A 21 -6.14 6.30 -12.62
N LEU A 22 -7.33 6.63 -12.11
CA LEU A 22 -8.47 7.02 -12.95
C LEU A 22 -8.13 8.37 -13.61
N THR A 23 -7.18 8.39 -14.54
CA THR A 23 -7.22 9.36 -15.63
C THR A 23 -8.40 8.95 -16.50
N GLY A 24 -9.34 9.87 -16.69
CA GLY A 24 -10.59 9.65 -17.41
C GLY A 24 -10.45 8.76 -18.65
N CYS A 25 -11.47 7.91 -18.83
CA CYS A 25 -11.64 6.97 -19.92
C CYS A 25 -11.03 7.45 -21.25
N GLN A 26 -10.05 6.72 -21.77
CA GLN A 26 -9.63 6.85 -23.16
C GLN A 26 -9.75 5.48 -23.84
N GLU A 27 -10.69 5.38 -24.77
CA GLU A 27 -10.91 4.17 -25.58
C GLU A 27 -9.64 3.80 -26.37
N PRO A 28 -9.38 2.49 -26.59
CA PRO A 28 -8.21 2.06 -27.34
C PRO A 28 -8.45 2.20 -28.84
N GLY A 29 -7.75 3.14 -29.46
CA GLY A 29 -7.55 3.16 -30.90
C GLY A 29 -7.76 4.50 -31.58
N GLN A 30 -6.82 5.44 -31.42
CA GLN A 30 -6.51 6.46 -32.42
C GLN A 30 -5.13 7.07 -32.14
N GLY A 31 -4.34 7.27 -33.20
CA GLY A 31 -2.92 7.61 -33.13
C GLY A 31 -2.60 8.86 -32.30
N LEU A 32 -1.57 8.76 -31.47
CA LEU A 32 -1.05 9.81 -30.59
C LEU A 32 -0.49 11.00 -31.39
N ASN A 33 -1.32 12.01 -31.63
CA ASN A 33 -0.83 13.39 -31.62
C ASN A 33 -0.87 13.86 -30.17
N ARG A 34 0.32 14.09 -29.60
CA ARG A 34 0.55 14.57 -28.23
C ARG A 34 -0.14 15.92 -28.03
N GLN A 35 -1.29 15.94 -27.37
CA GLN A 35 -1.82 17.17 -26.75
C GLN A 35 -1.04 17.46 -25.46
N PRO A 36 -0.86 18.74 -25.09
CA PRO A 36 -0.18 19.11 -23.87
C PRO A 36 -0.91 18.53 -22.64
N ASP A 37 -0.12 17.95 -21.73
CA ASP A 37 -0.56 17.29 -20.51
C ASP A 37 -1.36 18.28 -19.65
N THR A 38 -2.68 18.07 -19.58
CA THR A 38 -3.63 18.87 -18.78
C THR A 38 -4.13 18.05 -17.59
N ARG A 39 -3.25 17.25 -16.98
CA ARG A 39 -3.57 16.63 -15.68
C ARG A 39 -3.84 17.75 -14.67
N PRO A 40 -4.96 17.70 -13.93
CA PRO A 40 -5.19 18.64 -12.84
C PRO A 40 -4.01 18.63 -11.87
N ALA A 41 -3.70 19.79 -11.30
CA ALA A 41 -2.65 19.90 -10.30
C ALA A 41 -2.96 18.95 -9.14
N PHE A 42 -1.96 18.21 -8.66
CA PHE A 42 -2.12 17.32 -7.52
C PHE A 42 -2.64 18.11 -6.31
N GLU A 43 -3.85 17.80 -5.87
CA GLU A 43 -4.40 18.28 -4.61
C GLU A 43 -4.14 17.22 -3.54
N PRO A 44 -3.39 17.53 -2.46
CA PRO A 44 -3.16 16.57 -1.39
C PRO A 44 -4.42 16.35 -0.54
N LEU A 45 -4.53 15.16 0.04
CA LEU A 45 -5.52 14.88 1.09
C LEU A 45 -5.33 15.82 2.30
N VAL A 46 -6.43 16.14 2.97
CA VAL A 46 -6.44 17.09 4.08
C VAL A 46 -6.50 16.39 5.43
N ALA A 47 -5.96 17.05 6.46
CA ALA A 47 -6.09 16.57 7.82
C ALA A 47 -7.57 16.50 8.24
N MET A 48 -7.95 15.42 8.93
CA MET A 48 -9.32 15.20 9.42
C MET A 48 -9.38 15.20 10.93
N GLU A 49 -10.38 15.89 11.50
CA GLU A 49 -10.67 15.82 12.94
C GLU A 49 -11.32 14.48 13.34
N THR A 50 -12.23 13.97 12.50
CA THR A 50 -12.94 12.71 12.74
C THR A 50 -12.27 11.57 11.98
N GLY A 51 -12.44 10.34 12.47
CA GLY A 51 -11.93 9.15 11.78
C GLY A 51 -12.69 8.75 10.52
N PRO A 52 -12.21 7.70 9.84
CA PRO A 52 -12.85 7.12 8.67
C PRO A 52 -14.29 6.68 8.96
N VAL A 53 -15.12 6.68 7.92
CA VAL A 53 -16.46 6.08 7.96
C VAL A 53 -16.35 4.64 7.46
N TYR A 54 -16.89 3.68 8.22
CA TYR A 54 -16.80 2.26 7.89
C TYR A 54 -18.12 1.75 7.32
N HIS A 55 -18.04 1.02 6.22
CA HIS A 55 -19.15 0.41 5.51
C HIS A 55 -18.87 -1.07 5.36
N VAL A 56 -19.80 -1.91 5.82
CA VAL A 56 -19.65 -3.37 5.77
C VAL A 56 -20.81 -3.94 4.98
N LEU A 57 -20.51 -4.79 4.02
CA LEU A 57 -21.52 -5.54 3.28
C LEU A 57 -22.35 -6.40 4.24
N ASP A 58 -23.66 -6.23 4.21
CA ASP A 58 -24.59 -7.02 5.01
C ASP A 58 -24.39 -8.52 4.78
N GLY A 59 -24.31 -9.28 5.87
CA GLY A 59 -24.03 -10.72 5.83
C GLY A 59 -22.54 -11.07 5.93
N TYR A 60 -21.63 -10.11 5.81
CA TYR A 60 -20.21 -10.31 6.09
C TYR A 60 -19.91 -10.11 7.59
N ASP A 61 -19.02 -10.92 8.16
CA ASP A 61 -18.80 -10.91 9.62
C ASP A 61 -18.15 -9.59 10.08
N PRO A 62 -18.77 -8.85 11.03
CA PRO A 62 -18.28 -7.56 11.49
C PRO A 62 -16.90 -7.62 12.17
N ILE A 63 -16.41 -8.80 12.58
CA ILE A 63 -15.05 -8.93 13.14
C ILE A 63 -13.99 -8.41 12.16
N TRP A 64 -14.21 -8.57 10.86
CA TRP A 64 -13.26 -8.12 9.84
C TRP A 64 -13.14 -6.60 9.80
N MET A 65 -14.25 -5.90 10.00
CA MET A 65 -14.25 -4.45 10.19
C MET A 65 -13.47 -4.05 11.43
N GLU A 66 -13.64 -4.75 12.55
CA GLU A 66 -12.91 -4.44 13.78
C GLU A 66 -11.39 -4.61 13.61
N ARG A 67 -10.95 -5.66 12.91
CA ARG A 67 -9.52 -5.90 12.62
C ARG A 67 -8.93 -4.84 11.69
N VAL A 68 -9.62 -4.54 10.59
CA VAL A 68 -9.21 -3.48 9.67
C VAL A 68 -9.15 -2.13 10.38
N ARG A 69 -10.17 -1.82 11.20
CA ARG A 69 -10.21 -0.60 12.01
C ARG A 69 -9.03 -0.52 12.99
N GLU A 70 -8.70 -1.59 13.70
CA GLU A 70 -7.55 -1.63 14.62
C GLU A 70 -6.24 -1.23 13.90
N GLY A 71 -6.05 -1.74 12.67
CA GLY A 71 -4.89 -1.40 11.85
C GLY A 71 -4.88 0.06 11.40
N ILE A 72 -6.01 0.52 10.86
CA ILE A 72 -6.17 1.90 10.40
C ILE A 72 -5.97 2.88 11.56
N GLU A 73 -6.59 2.66 12.71
CA GLU A 73 -6.44 3.54 13.88
C GLU A 73 -5.01 3.55 14.43
N THR A 74 -4.30 2.41 14.35
CA THR A 74 -2.88 2.32 14.70
C THR A 74 -2.03 3.22 13.78
N ALA A 75 -2.23 3.12 12.47
CA ALA A 75 -1.54 3.94 11.50
C ALA A 75 -1.91 5.43 11.62
N ARG A 76 -3.19 5.75 11.84
CA ARG A 76 -3.69 7.11 12.09
C ARG A 76 -3.04 7.76 13.30
N ALA A 77 -2.97 7.03 14.41
CA ALA A 77 -2.37 7.52 15.64
C ALA A 77 -0.89 7.87 15.45
N TYR A 78 -0.19 7.13 14.58
CA TYR A 78 1.23 7.35 14.33
C TYR A 78 1.50 8.39 13.23
N TRP A 79 0.89 8.25 12.06
CA TRP A 79 1.13 9.11 10.88
C TRP A 79 0.38 10.44 10.94
N GLY A 80 -0.68 10.52 11.72
CA GLY A 80 -1.65 11.61 11.69
C GLY A 80 -2.91 11.21 10.92
N SER A 81 -3.94 12.03 11.08
CA SER A 81 -5.28 11.77 10.54
C SER A 81 -5.50 12.60 9.27
N TYR A 82 -5.57 11.92 8.13
CA TYR A 82 -5.81 12.47 6.79
C TYR A 82 -6.98 11.78 6.09
N GLY A 83 -7.58 12.46 5.11
CA GLY A 83 -8.66 11.95 4.25
C GLY A 83 -9.38 13.06 3.49
N PRO A 84 -10.70 12.95 3.22
CA PRO A 84 -11.71 12.03 3.76
C PRO A 84 -11.51 10.58 3.35
N THR A 85 -11.77 9.64 4.26
CA THR A 85 -11.62 8.21 3.99
C THR A 85 -12.84 7.40 4.37
N HIS A 86 -13.55 6.89 3.37
CA HIS A 86 -14.51 5.81 3.56
C HIS A 86 -13.76 4.47 3.49
N VAL A 87 -14.15 3.53 4.34
CA VAL A 87 -13.59 2.19 4.40
C VAL A 87 -14.68 1.20 4.03
N TRP A 88 -14.55 0.60 2.85
CA TRP A 88 -15.51 -0.33 2.28
C TRP A 88 -15.03 -1.75 2.48
N ILE A 89 -15.83 -2.55 3.18
CA ILE A 89 -15.48 -3.92 3.54
C ILE A 89 -16.54 -4.84 2.99
N ALA A 90 -16.16 -5.64 1.99
CA ALA A 90 -17.04 -6.59 1.32
C ALA A 90 -16.45 -8.00 1.41
N GLY A 91 -17.31 -9.00 1.39
CA GLY A 91 -16.85 -10.36 1.28
C GLY A 91 -17.96 -11.38 1.26
N SER A 92 -17.64 -12.57 0.78
CA SER A 92 -18.44 -13.77 0.93
C SER A 92 -17.53 -14.94 1.29
N TYR A 93 -18.07 -15.90 2.04
CA TYR A 93 -17.31 -17.07 2.45
C TYR A 93 -17.43 -18.16 1.40
N GLU A 94 -16.29 -18.73 1.00
CA GLU A 94 -16.24 -19.85 0.04
C GLU A 94 -16.95 -19.54 -1.29
N GLY A 95 -16.93 -18.27 -1.71
CA GLY A 95 -17.60 -17.83 -2.95
C GLY A 95 -19.13 -17.93 -2.91
N ALA A 96 -19.73 -17.93 -1.71
CA ALA A 96 -21.18 -17.89 -1.56
C ALA A 96 -21.77 -16.64 -2.25
N GLU A 97 -22.94 -16.82 -2.89
CA GLU A 97 -23.67 -15.71 -3.49
C GLU A 97 -24.11 -14.73 -2.39
N ILE A 98 -23.82 -13.45 -2.62
CA ILE A 98 -24.20 -12.37 -1.71
C ILE A 98 -25.69 -12.08 -1.92
N ASP A 99 -26.43 -11.89 -0.82
CA ASP A 99 -27.86 -11.59 -0.88
C ASP A 99 -28.14 -10.38 -1.82
N PRO A 100 -29.08 -10.51 -2.78
CA PRO A 100 -29.33 -9.44 -3.75
C PRO A 100 -29.78 -8.11 -3.16
N ALA A 101 -30.44 -8.11 -1.99
CA ALA A 101 -30.80 -6.88 -1.29
C ALA A 101 -29.57 -6.24 -0.62
N ALA A 102 -28.69 -7.05 -0.03
CA ALA A 102 -27.40 -6.58 0.51
C ALA A 102 -26.52 -5.96 -0.59
N LYS A 103 -26.40 -6.62 -1.77
CA LYS A 103 -25.68 -6.06 -2.92
C LYS A 103 -26.22 -4.69 -3.30
N ARG A 104 -27.55 -4.58 -3.46
CA ARG A 104 -28.19 -3.33 -3.86
C ARG A 104 -27.96 -2.22 -2.84
N ALA A 105 -28.13 -2.52 -1.56
CA ALA A 105 -27.93 -1.54 -0.49
C ALA A 105 -26.48 -1.03 -0.47
N PHE A 106 -25.50 -1.93 -0.60
CA PHE A 106 -24.08 -1.58 -0.63
C PHE A 106 -23.72 -0.72 -1.85
N VAL A 107 -24.25 -1.05 -3.03
CA VAL A 107 -24.08 -0.24 -4.25
C VAL A 107 -24.72 1.15 -4.09
N GLU A 108 -25.95 1.21 -3.58
CA GLU A 108 -26.65 2.48 -3.35
C GLU A 108 -25.90 3.37 -2.35
N GLU A 109 -25.34 2.78 -1.29
CA GLU A 109 -24.55 3.51 -0.30
C GLU A 109 -23.22 4.02 -0.89
N TYR A 110 -22.47 3.17 -1.59
CA TYR A 110 -21.22 3.56 -2.25
C TYR A 110 -21.46 4.69 -3.25
N CYS A 111 -22.37 4.47 -4.20
CA CYS A 111 -22.64 5.45 -5.24
C CYS A 111 -23.29 6.72 -4.71
N GLY A 112 -24.10 6.63 -3.65
CA GLY A 112 -24.67 7.80 -2.97
C GLY A 112 -23.63 8.62 -2.20
N SER A 113 -22.54 7.99 -1.74
CA SER A 113 -21.45 8.67 -1.03
C SER A 113 -20.54 9.49 -1.97
N CYS A 114 -20.49 9.16 -3.25
CA CYS A 114 -19.59 9.79 -4.22
C CYS A 114 -20.31 10.90 -5.01
N THR A 115 -19.99 12.16 -4.75
CA THR A 115 -20.38 13.28 -5.62
C THR A 115 -19.32 13.53 -6.68
N PHE A 116 -19.49 12.95 -7.87
CA PHE A 116 -18.59 13.15 -9.01
C PHE A 116 -18.93 14.47 -9.74
N PRO A 117 -18.03 15.45 -9.86
CA PRO A 117 -18.30 16.71 -10.54
C PRO A 117 -18.54 16.55 -12.04
N ASN A 118 -18.02 15.47 -12.64
CA ASN A 118 -18.22 15.13 -14.05
C ASN A 118 -19.44 14.22 -14.28
N GLY A 119 -20.21 13.90 -13.22
CA GLY A 119 -21.47 13.17 -13.34
C GLY A 119 -21.31 11.73 -13.82
N MET A 120 -20.49 10.92 -13.14
CA MET A 120 -20.58 9.46 -13.32
C MET A 120 -22.04 9.07 -13.14
N ARG A 121 -22.64 8.44 -14.17
CA ARG A 121 -24.04 8.03 -14.07
C ARG A 121 -24.14 6.96 -13.01
N LEU A 122 -25.26 6.94 -12.29
CA LEU A 122 -25.51 5.95 -11.24
C LEU A 122 -25.32 4.52 -11.77
N GLU A 123 -25.69 4.25 -13.03
CA GLU A 123 -25.49 2.95 -13.66
C GLU A 123 -24.00 2.59 -13.85
N ASP A 124 -23.17 3.57 -14.22
CA ASP A 124 -21.73 3.37 -14.42
C ASP A 124 -21.03 3.11 -13.07
N CYS A 125 -21.44 3.83 -12.01
CA CYS A 125 -20.97 3.56 -10.65
C CYS A 125 -21.41 2.18 -10.16
N ALA A 126 -22.68 1.82 -10.37
CA ALA A 126 -23.19 0.50 -9.98
C ALA A 126 -22.41 -0.63 -10.66
N GLY A 127 -22.19 -0.54 -11.97
CA GLY A 127 -21.39 -1.52 -12.70
C GLY A 127 -19.93 -1.59 -12.24
N TYR A 128 -19.35 -0.46 -11.82
CA TYR A 128 -18.02 -0.44 -11.21
C TYR A 128 -17.99 -1.19 -9.87
N VAL A 129 -18.92 -0.88 -8.95
CA VAL A 129 -18.99 -1.54 -7.63
C VAL A 129 -19.27 -3.03 -7.79
N GLU A 130 -20.20 -3.41 -8.66
CA GLU A 130 -20.46 -4.81 -8.98
C GLU A 130 -19.19 -5.51 -9.45
N SER A 131 -18.51 -5.01 -10.49
CA SER A 131 -17.36 -5.70 -11.08
C SER A 131 -16.08 -5.69 -10.22
N ARG A 132 -15.83 -4.62 -9.45
CA ARG A 132 -14.58 -4.43 -8.69
C ARG A 132 -14.67 -4.79 -7.21
N PHE A 133 -15.87 -4.93 -6.67
CA PHE A 133 -16.07 -5.21 -5.25
C PHE A 133 -16.80 -6.55 -5.10
N LEU A 134 -18.02 -6.63 -5.64
CA LEU A 134 -18.93 -7.75 -5.40
C LEU A 134 -18.55 -9.00 -6.21
N ASP A 135 -18.23 -8.86 -7.49
CA ASP A 135 -17.81 -9.97 -8.33
C ASP A 135 -16.47 -10.55 -7.86
N VAL A 136 -15.56 -9.71 -7.36
CA VAL A 136 -14.29 -10.15 -6.74
C VAL A 136 -14.60 -10.96 -5.48
N ALA A 137 -15.51 -10.47 -4.63
CA ALA A 137 -15.93 -11.17 -3.43
C ALA A 137 -16.51 -12.56 -3.76
N GLU A 138 -17.40 -12.65 -4.75
CA GLU A 138 -18.06 -13.91 -5.16
C GLU A 138 -17.14 -14.87 -5.91
N ARG A 139 -16.08 -14.37 -6.56
CA ARG A 139 -15.00 -15.22 -7.08
C ARG A 139 -14.08 -15.75 -5.98
N ASP A 140 -14.37 -15.45 -4.72
CA ASP A 140 -13.56 -15.86 -3.56
C ASP A 140 -12.11 -15.31 -3.67
N GLU A 141 -11.95 -14.14 -4.28
CA GLU A 141 -10.67 -13.43 -4.40
C GLU A 141 -10.53 -12.40 -3.27
N SER A 142 -9.29 -12.14 -2.81
CA SER A 142 -9.02 -11.14 -1.77
C SER A 142 -8.21 -9.98 -2.31
N GLU A 143 -8.64 -8.76 -2.00
CA GLU A 143 -7.97 -7.52 -2.38
C GLU A 143 -8.01 -6.53 -1.21
N ALA A 144 -6.99 -5.67 -1.12
CA ALA A 144 -6.97 -4.50 -0.24
C ALA A 144 -6.27 -3.37 -0.99
N TYR A 145 -6.89 -2.19 -1.05
CA TYR A 145 -6.32 -1.06 -1.78
C TYR A 145 -6.88 0.30 -1.40
N LEU A 146 -6.08 1.32 -1.64
CA LEU A 146 -6.50 2.71 -1.76
C LEU A 146 -7.04 3.01 -3.17
N SER A 147 -8.24 3.58 -3.23
CA SER A 147 -8.80 4.26 -4.39
C SER A 147 -8.76 5.77 -4.15
N TYR A 148 -7.91 6.47 -4.90
CA TYR A 148 -7.79 7.93 -4.78
C TYR A 148 -8.70 8.63 -5.79
N LEU A 149 -9.72 9.32 -5.27
CA LEU A 149 -10.75 10.01 -6.04
C LEU A 149 -10.45 11.52 -6.08
N GLN A 150 -9.46 11.90 -6.89
CA GLN A 150 -9.01 13.30 -7.06
C GLN A 150 -10.10 14.24 -7.53
N ASP A 151 -11.03 13.75 -8.36
CA ASP A 151 -12.10 14.57 -8.91
C ASP A 151 -13.17 14.92 -7.88
N THR A 152 -13.18 14.35 -6.67
CA THR A 152 -14.18 14.74 -5.66
C THR A 152 -13.80 16.06 -4.98
N THR A 153 -14.78 16.77 -4.39
CA THR A 153 -14.51 18.01 -3.64
C THR A 153 -15.05 17.90 -2.21
N PRO A 154 -14.16 17.77 -1.19
CA PRO A 154 -12.71 17.63 -1.29
C PRO A 154 -12.28 16.28 -1.92
N PRO A 155 -11.03 16.15 -2.43
CA PRO A 155 -10.48 14.89 -2.92
C PRO A 155 -10.64 13.81 -1.86
N ARG A 156 -10.97 12.57 -2.23
CA ARG A 156 -11.35 11.49 -1.31
C ARG A 156 -10.45 10.27 -1.47
N ALA A 157 -10.19 9.58 -0.37
CA ALA A 157 -9.40 8.35 -0.33
C ALA A 157 -10.24 7.18 0.17
N ASP A 158 -10.68 6.30 -0.72
CA ASP A 158 -11.45 5.12 -0.33
C ASP A 158 -10.54 3.93 -0.09
N LEU A 159 -10.64 3.33 1.10
CA LEU A 159 -9.96 2.07 1.39
C LEU A 159 -10.95 0.93 1.17
N VAL A 160 -10.58 -0.02 0.32
CA VAL A 160 -11.43 -1.14 -0.06
C VAL A 160 -10.77 -2.43 0.42
N PHE A 161 -11.51 -3.25 1.16
CA PHE A 161 -11.07 -4.55 1.65
C PHE A 161 -12.07 -5.62 1.23
N ILE A 162 -11.63 -6.59 0.43
CA ILE A 162 -12.47 -7.65 -0.14
C ILE A 162 -11.97 -8.99 0.37
N ASN A 163 -12.89 -9.81 0.93
CA ASN A 163 -12.59 -11.14 1.46
C ASN A 163 -11.37 -11.16 2.39
N ILE A 164 -11.25 -10.14 3.24
CA ILE A 164 -10.06 -9.94 4.07
C ILE A 164 -9.80 -11.11 5.04
N HIS A 165 -10.86 -11.85 5.35
CA HIS A 165 -10.82 -13.09 6.14
C HIS A 165 -9.87 -14.15 5.60
N LYS A 166 -9.57 -14.18 4.29
CA LYS A 166 -8.71 -15.21 3.70
C LYS A 166 -7.23 -15.03 4.05
N TRP A 167 -6.85 -13.85 4.51
CA TRP A 167 -5.51 -13.60 5.03
C TRP A 167 -5.42 -13.82 6.54
N PHE A 168 -6.54 -14.09 7.22
CA PHE A 168 -6.50 -14.38 8.64
C PHE A 168 -6.00 -15.80 8.91
N PHE A 169 -4.92 -15.89 9.69
CA PHE A 169 -4.42 -17.15 10.21
C PHE A 169 -4.35 -17.06 11.74
N GLU A 170 -5.06 -17.95 12.45
CA GLU A 170 -5.14 -17.94 13.92
C GLU A 170 -3.79 -18.05 14.62
N THR A 171 -2.78 -18.59 13.95
CA THR A 171 -1.43 -18.78 14.48
C THR A 171 -0.57 -17.52 14.41
N ASP A 172 -0.99 -16.51 13.66
CA ASP A 172 -0.19 -15.31 13.45
C ASP A 172 -0.29 -14.38 14.68
N PRO A 173 0.84 -13.86 15.18
CA PRO A 173 0.86 -13.03 16.39
C PRO A 173 0.11 -11.71 16.21
N VAL A 174 0.00 -11.23 14.97
CA VAL A 174 -0.80 -10.07 14.58
C VAL A 174 -1.68 -10.51 13.41
N PRO A 175 -3.00 -10.35 13.48
CA PRO A 175 -3.88 -10.65 12.36
C PRO A 175 -3.48 -9.86 11.11
N ASP A 176 -3.26 -10.55 9.98
CA ASP A 176 -2.99 -9.89 8.70
C ASP A 176 -4.05 -8.85 8.27
N PRO A 177 -5.37 -9.03 8.54
CA PRO A 177 -6.34 -7.96 8.30
C PRO A 177 -6.02 -6.64 9.04
N THR A 178 -5.43 -6.73 10.24
CA THR A 178 -4.93 -5.57 10.99
C THR A 178 -3.70 -4.97 10.30
N LEU A 179 -2.77 -5.79 9.82
CA LEU A 179 -1.60 -5.32 9.05
C LEU A 179 -2.01 -4.62 7.75
N ARG A 180 -3.02 -5.14 7.04
CA ARG A 180 -3.55 -4.49 5.83
C ARG A 180 -4.22 -3.16 6.14
N GLY A 181 -4.91 -3.03 7.28
CA GLY A 181 -5.39 -1.73 7.75
C GLY A 181 -4.26 -0.71 7.93
N ILE A 182 -3.11 -1.14 8.47
CA ILE A 182 -1.90 -0.31 8.57
C ILE A 182 -1.35 0.06 7.20
N HIS A 183 -1.24 -0.92 6.31
CA HIS A 183 -0.72 -0.76 4.94
C HIS A 183 -1.50 0.30 4.17
N GLU A 184 -2.80 0.08 4.03
CA GLU A 184 -3.66 0.93 3.20
C GLU A 184 -3.80 2.35 3.78
N TYR A 185 -3.83 2.49 5.10
CA TYR A 185 -3.84 3.82 5.70
C TYR A 185 -2.49 4.54 5.53
N THR A 186 -1.38 3.81 5.48
CA THR A 186 -0.08 4.42 5.17
C THR A 186 -0.10 5.03 3.77
N HIS A 187 -0.78 4.43 2.78
CA HIS A 187 -0.99 5.06 1.47
C HIS A 187 -1.83 6.33 1.52
N VAL A 188 -2.85 6.42 2.39
CA VAL A 188 -3.60 7.67 2.63
C VAL A 188 -2.65 8.76 3.11
N PHE A 189 -1.84 8.45 4.13
CA PHE A 189 -0.84 9.38 4.64
C PHE A 189 0.15 9.80 3.54
N GLN A 190 0.72 8.85 2.79
CA GLN A 190 1.66 9.13 1.70
C GLN A 190 1.04 10.01 0.61
N SER A 191 -0.21 9.73 0.23
CA SER A 191 -0.99 10.50 -0.75
C SER A 191 -1.46 11.86 -0.25
N SER A 192 -1.19 12.19 1.01
CA SER A 192 -1.41 13.53 1.58
C SER A 192 -0.24 14.49 1.30
N PHE A 193 0.79 14.01 0.59
CA PHE A 193 1.99 14.75 0.21
C PHE A 193 2.29 14.54 -1.27
N GLY A 194 3.39 15.11 -1.78
CA GLY A 194 3.79 14.91 -3.18
C GLY A 194 4.04 13.44 -3.57
N SER A 195 4.05 13.18 -4.88
CA SER A 195 4.26 11.84 -5.43
C SER A 195 5.66 11.29 -5.11
N THR A 196 5.71 10.00 -4.78
CA THR A 196 6.92 9.22 -4.51
C THR A 196 7.03 8.04 -5.48
N PRO A 197 8.23 7.49 -5.72
CA PRO A 197 8.39 6.30 -6.55
C PRO A 197 7.64 5.09 -5.99
N THR A 198 7.33 4.14 -6.86
CA THR A 198 6.51 2.96 -6.51
C THR A 198 7.14 2.15 -5.37
N TRP A 199 8.46 1.93 -5.40
CA TRP A 199 9.16 1.24 -4.32
C TRP A 199 9.06 1.93 -2.95
N MET A 200 8.93 3.26 -2.94
CA MET A 200 8.83 4.03 -1.70
C MET A 200 7.40 4.05 -1.17
N MET A 201 6.41 4.10 -2.07
CA MET A 201 5.00 4.00 -1.73
C MET A 201 4.70 2.63 -1.09
N GLU A 202 4.93 1.55 -1.83
CA GLU A 202 4.67 0.17 -1.40
C GLU A 202 5.61 -0.27 -0.28
N GLY A 203 6.90 0.00 -0.42
CA GLY A 203 7.89 -0.31 0.60
C GLY A 203 7.67 0.43 1.90
N GLY A 204 7.21 1.69 1.84
CA GLY A 204 6.84 2.47 3.02
C GLY A 204 5.65 1.86 3.76
N ALA A 205 4.63 1.40 3.04
CA ALA A 205 3.49 0.72 3.63
C ALA A 205 3.87 -0.63 4.27
N VAL A 206 4.71 -1.44 3.61
CA VAL A 206 5.24 -2.69 4.19
C VAL A 206 6.15 -2.43 5.40
N PHE A 207 6.99 -1.40 5.35
CA PHE A 207 7.79 -1.01 6.50
C PHE A 207 6.90 -0.56 7.67
N ALA A 208 5.81 0.17 7.41
CA ALA A 208 4.84 0.54 8.44
C ALA A 208 4.16 -0.68 9.07
N GLU A 209 3.78 -1.68 8.26
CA GLU A 209 3.30 -2.98 8.78
C GLU A 209 4.32 -3.61 9.73
N ALA A 210 5.61 -3.53 9.42
CA ALA A 210 6.67 -4.09 10.25
C ALA A 210 6.89 -3.26 11.54
N TRP A 211 6.92 -1.94 11.44
CA TRP A 211 7.31 -1.02 12.50
C TRP A 211 6.21 -0.75 13.53
N LEU A 212 4.97 -0.44 13.11
CA LEU A 212 3.95 0.00 14.06
C LEU A 212 3.54 -1.07 15.08
N PRO A 213 3.38 -2.35 14.70
CA PRO A 213 3.15 -3.42 15.68
C PRO A 213 4.28 -3.57 16.71
N VAL A 214 5.52 -3.19 16.37
CA VAL A 214 6.66 -3.21 17.31
C VAL A 214 6.48 -2.15 18.38
N GLN A 215 6.03 -0.95 18.00
CA GLN A 215 5.74 0.14 18.95
C GLN A 215 4.65 -0.21 19.95
N LEU A 216 3.74 -1.12 19.57
CA LEU A 216 2.68 -1.64 20.44
C LEU A 216 3.07 -2.93 21.18
N GLY A 217 4.28 -3.44 20.97
CA GLY A 217 4.76 -4.67 21.60
C GLY A 217 4.10 -5.95 21.07
N TRP A 218 3.47 -5.90 19.90
CA TRP A 218 2.74 -7.05 19.32
C TRP A 218 3.67 -8.07 18.66
N ARG A 219 4.78 -7.62 18.07
CA ARG A 219 5.79 -8.49 17.43
C ARG A 219 7.17 -7.82 17.37
N GLY A 220 8.20 -8.60 17.05
CA GLY A 220 9.55 -8.08 16.80
C GLY A 220 9.77 -7.66 15.34
N LEU A 221 10.61 -6.65 15.13
CA LEU A 221 10.92 -6.09 13.81
C LEU A 221 11.73 -7.06 12.93
N HIS A 222 12.75 -7.69 13.53
CA HIS A 222 13.70 -8.55 12.81
C HIS A 222 13.02 -9.65 12.02
N GLY A 223 12.10 -10.40 12.63
CA GLY A 223 11.47 -11.54 11.96
C GLY A 223 10.60 -11.15 10.76
N VAL A 224 10.05 -9.94 10.74
CA VAL A 224 9.28 -9.44 9.58
C VAL A 224 10.23 -9.03 8.47
N MET A 225 11.23 -8.21 8.80
CA MET A 225 12.20 -7.71 7.84
C MET A 225 13.09 -8.82 7.27
N GLU A 226 13.40 -9.86 8.06
CA GLU A 226 14.09 -11.07 7.60
C GLU A 226 13.32 -11.76 6.46
N ARG A 227 12.01 -11.97 6.61
CA ARG A 227 11.16 -12.54 5.55
C ARG A 227 11.11 -11.65 4.31
N CYS A 228 11.06 -10.33 4.48
CA CYS A 228 11.19 -9.40 3.36
C CYS A 228 12.56 -9.56 2.68
N MET A 229 13.65 -9.73 3.43
CA MET A 229 14.99 -9.93 2.85
C MET A 229 15.08 -11.26 2.08
N GLU A 230 14.51 -12.34 2.61
CA GLU A 230 14.43 -13.63 1.92
C GLU A 230 13.69 -13.52 0.58
N SER A 231 12.57 -12.78 0.57
CA SER A 231 11.78 -12.50 -0.63
C SER A 231 12.57 -11.63 -1.61
N ALA A 232 13.14 -10.51 -1.15
CA ALA A 232 13.96 -9.59 -1.94
C ALA A 232 15.15 -10.26 -2.66
N ARG A 233 15.73 -11.30 -2.04
CA ARG A 233 16.85 -12.08 -2.58
C ARG A 233 16.45 -13.08 -3.67
N ARG A 234 15.14 -13.30 -3.92
CA ARG A 234 14.68 -14.09 -5.07
C ARG A 234 14.95 -13.40 -6.40
N VAL A 235 15.13 -12.08 -6.41
CA VAL A 235 15.64 -11.33 -7.56
C VAL A 235 17.12 -11.62 -7.71
N THR A 236 17.48 -12.58 -8.58
CA THR A 236 18.87 -12.99 -8.81
C THR A 236 19.54 -12.29 -9.98
N ASP A 237 18.78 -11.55 -10.79
CA ASP A 237 19.32 -10.80 -11.93
C ASP A 237 20.03 -9.53 -11.40
N PRO A 238 21.36 -9.42 -11.53
CA PRO A 238 22.11 -8.30 -10.98
C PRO A 238 21.87 -6.99 -11.73
N SER A 239 21.15 -7.01 -12.85
CA SER A 239 20.72 -5.80 -13.56
C SER A 239 19.43 -5.20 -13.01
N MET A 240 18.72 -5.91 -12.12
CA MET A 240 17.49 -5.44 -11.49
C MET A 240 17.78 -4.87 -10.10
N SER A 241 17.22 -3.68 -9.85
CA SER A 241 17.39 -2.92 -8.63
C SER A 241 16.07 -2.25 -8.22
N ILE A 242 16.05 -1.62 -7.05
CA ILE A 242 14.88 -0.82 -6.65
C ILE A 242 14.62 0.38 -7.57
N ALA A 243 15.64 0.84 -8.31
CA ALA A 243 15.48 1.95 -9.26
C ALA A 243 14.58 1.59 -10.44
N ASP A 244 14.46 0.30 -10.78
CA ASP A 244 13.53 -0.18 -11.81
C ASP A 244 12.05 -0.12 -11.35
N MET A 245 11.81 0.20 -10.07
CA MET A 245 10.50 0.41 -9.47
C MET A 245 10.28 1.89 -9.07
N GLU A 246 10.92 2.83 -9.77
CA GLU A 246 10.53 4.24 -9.68
C GLU A 246 9.11 4.45 -10.22
N ASP A 247 8.86 3.93 -11.43
CA ASP A 247 7.58 4.00 -12.13
C ASP A 247 7.28 2.62 -12.75
N VAL A 248 6.30 1.91 -12.17
CA VAL A 248 5.90 0.56 -12.60
C VAL A 248 5.40 0.53 -14.05
N ASP A 249 4.78 1.61 -14.54
CA ASP A 249 4.26 1.67 -15.91
C ASP A 249 5.39 1.74 -16.95
N SER A 250 6.57 2.19 -16.52
CA SER A 250 7.78 2.28 -17.33
C SER A 250 8.72 1.07 -17.16
N ALA A 251 8.43 0.18 -16.20
CA ALA A 251 9.31 -0.93 -15.86
C ALA A 251 9.40 -1.96 -17.01
N PRO A 252 10.60 -2.51 -17.31
CA PRO A 252 10.73 -3.58 -18.29
C PRO A 252 9.83 -4.78 -17.93
N GLY A 253 9.24 -5.44 -18.93
CA GLY A 253 8.27 -6.53 -18.68
C GLY A 253 8.80 -7.66 -17.78
N LYS A 254 10.10 -8.01 -17.90
CA LYS A 254 10.74 -9.01 -17.02
C LYS A 254 10.88 -8.52 -15.57
N THR A 255 11.01 -7.21 -15.37
CA THR A 255 11.12 -6.60 -14.03
C THR A 255 9.76 -6.61 -13.32
N ILE A 256 8.65 -6.46 -14.06
CA ILE A 256 7.29 -6.52 -13.51
C ILE A 256 6.98 -7.89 -12.88
N GLU A 257 7.58 -8.97 -13.37
CA GLU A 257 7.46 -10.31 -12.74
C GLU A 257 7.97 -10.34 -11.29
N TYR A 258 8.87 -9.40 -10.93
CA TYR A 258 9.43 -9.22 -9.59
C TYR A 258 8.88 -7.98 -8.89
N TYR A 259 7.71 -7.49 -9.29
CA TYR A 259 7.09 -6.29 -8.71
C TYR A 259 7.02 -6.35 -7.18
N ARG A 260 6.59 -7.50 -6.63
CA ARG A 260 6.54 -7.72 -5.19
C ARG A 260 7.92 -7.61 -4.55
N GLU A 261 8.88 -8.38 -5.03
CA GLU A 261 10.22 -8.41 -4.48
C GLU A 261 10.93 -7.05 -4.53
N LEU A 262 10.72 -6.29 -5.60
CA LEU A 262 11.39 -5.00 -5.83
C LEU A 262 10.66 -3.82 -5.16
N ALA A 263 9.34 -3.68 -5.35
CA ALA A 263 8.59 -2.53 -4.84
C ALA A 263 8.23 -2.68 -3.36
N TYR A 264 7.88 -3.89 -2.90
CA TYR A 264 7.43 -4.12 -1.52
C TYR A 264 8.60 -4.51 -0.63
N ASP A 265 9.24 -5.64 -0.93
CA ASP A 265 10.17 -6.28 0.00
C ASP A 265 11.53 -5.56 0.03
N ARG A 266 12.13 -5.27 -1.15
CA ARG A 266 13.29 -4.39 -1.22
C ARG A 266 12.93 -2.95 -0.89
N GLY A 267 11.74 -2.47 -1.26
CA GLY A 267 11.26 -1.15 -0.90
C GLY A 267 11.21 -0.93 0.62
N ALA A 268 10.72 -1.90 1.39
CA ALA A 268 10.69 -1.83 2.84
C ALA A 268 12.09 -1.74 3.46
N TRP A 269 13.04 -2.50 2.92
CA TRP A 269 14.45 -2.40 3.30
C TRP A 269 15.08 -1.07 2.88
N ALA A 270 14.70 -0.52 1.73
CA ALA A 270 15.16 0.78 1.27
C ALA A 270 14.66 1.91 2.18
N VAL A 271 13.41 1.83 2.65
CA VAL A 271 12.86 2.76 3.65
C VAL A 271 13.59 2.63 4.99
N ALA A 272 13.83 1.42 5.48
CA ALA A 272 14.62 1.20 6.70
C ALA A 272 16.06 1.76 6.58
N PHE A 273 16.72 1.51 5.45
CA PHE A 273 18.05 2.03 5.14
C PHE A 273 18.06 3.55 5.02
N MET A 274 17.05 4.14 4.38
CA MET A 274 16.84 5.59 4.29
C MET A 274 16.74 6.22 5.68
N ILE A 275 15.95 5.64 6.58
CA ILE A 275 15.83 6.12 7.97
C ILE A 275 17.18 5.97 8.69
N HIS A 276 17.84 4.82 8.62
CA HIS A 276 19.13 4.60 9.30
C HIS A 276 20.24 5.55 8.84
N THR A 277 20.25 5.88 7.54
CA THR A 277 21.19 6.81 6.92
C THR A 277 20.90 8.25 7.31
N SER A 278 19.64 8.58 7.61
CA SER A 278 19.26 9.92 8.06
C SER A 278 20.00 10.32 9.35
N PRO A 279 20.29 11.62 9.56
CA PRO A 279 20.98 12.08 10.77
C PRO A 279 20.27 11.73 12.09
N THR A 280 18.93 11.64 12.07
CA THR A 280 18.13 11.41 13.29
C THR A 280 17.91 9.93 13.56
N ARG A 281 17.85 9.10 12.50
CA ARG A 281 17.45 7.69 12.54
C ARG A 281 16.04 7.45 13.09
N ARG A 282 15.20 8.49 13.07
CA ARG A 282 13.85 8.44 13.63
C ARG A 282 12.84 8.11 12.56
N VAL A 283 12.00 7.12 12.79
CA VAL A 283 10.90 6.77 11.90
C VAL A 283 9.87 7.91 11.86
N SER A 284 9.64 8.60 12.97
CA SER A 284 8.80 9.80 13.01
C SER A 284 9.32 10.94 12.11
N ALA A 285 10.61 10.97 11.76
CA ALA A 285 11.13 11.96 10.82
C ALA A 285 10.65 11.72 9.37
N LEU A 286 10.15 10.52 9.05
CA LEU A 286 9.41 10.32 7.80
C LEU A 286 8.18 11.24 7.75
N ARG A 287 7.40 11.21 8.83
CA ARG A 287 6.18 12.01 9.01
C ARG A 287 6.47 13.50 9.09
N ASP A 288 7.42 13.88 9.95
CA ASP A 288 7.59 15.27 10.35
C ASP A 288 8.48 16.06 9.39
N GLU A 289 9.34 15.39 8.62
CA GLU A 289 10.37 16.05 7.80
C GLU A 289 10.36 15.59 6.34
N PHE A 290 10.42 14.27 6.08
CA PHE A 290 10.61 13.73 4.73
C PHE A 290 9.40 13.98 3.82
N TYR A 291 8.22 13.46 4.17
CA TYR A 291 7.02 13.60 3.33
C TYR A 291 6.58 15.07 3.12
N PRO A 292 6.63 15.96 4.13
CA PRO A 292 6.49 17.40 3.91
C PRO A 292 7.48 17.94 2.87
N SER A 293 8.76 17.54 2.94
CA SER A 293 9.78 17.95 1.97
C SER A 293 9.52 17.41 0.55
N VAL A 294 8.88 16.24 0.39
CA VAL A 294 8.47 15.72 -0.92
C VAL A 294 7.52 16.70 -1.61
N THR A 295 6.58 17.28 -0.87
CA THR A 295 5.64 18.28 -1.40
C THR A 295 6.35 19.56 -1.84
N GLU A 296 7.37 19.99 -1.07
CA GLU A 296 8.09 21.23 -1.33
C GLU A 296 9.14 21.11 -2.44
N LEU A 297 9.84 19.98 -2.52
CA LEU A 297 11.08 19.81 -3.29
C LEU A 297 10.97 18.77 -4.41
N GLY A 298 9.93 17.92 -4.38
CA GLY A 298 9.90 16.66 -5.12
C GLY A 298 10.71 15.57 -4.42
N TRP A 299 10.35 14.31 -4.68
CA TRP A 299 10.87 13.16 -3.92
C TRP A 299 12.39 12.98 -4.05
N GLU A 300 12.98 13.26 -5.20
CA GLU A 300 14.43 13.07 -5.43
C GLU A 300 15.25 13.98 -4.52
N ALA A 301 14.92 15.28 -4.52
CA ALA A 301 15.59 16.26 -3.70
C ALA A 301 15.28 16.06 -2.21
N ALA A 302 14.05 15.64 -1.87
CA ALA A 302 13.70 15.29 -0.50
C ALA A 302 14.52 14.09 0.01
N LEU A 303 14.68 13.04 -0.82
CA LEU A 303 15.49 11.86 -0.50
C LEU A 303 16.93 12.26 -0.22
N SER A 304 17.59 12.92 -1.18
CA SER A 304 18.99 13.36 -1.05
C SER A 304 19.21 14.22 0.19
N ARG A 305 18.29 15.15 0.47
CA ARG A 305 18.35 15.98 1.68
C ARG A 305 18.18 15.16 2.96
N PHE A 306 17.23 14.23 2.99
CA PHE A 306 16.90 13.45 4.19
C PHE A 306 18.03 12.50 4.58
N VAL A 307 18.69 11.86 3.61
CA VAL A 307 19.81 10.93 3.85
C VAL A 307 21.18 11.62 3.82
N GLY A 308 21.26 12.89 3.42
CA GLY A 308 22.53 13.63 3.32
C GLY A 308 23.45 13.16 2.19
N MET A 309 22.88 12.64 1.10
CA MET A 309 23.61 12.21 -0.11
C MET A 309 23.45 13.25 -1.23
N GLN A 310 24.35 13.24 -2.21
CA GLN A 310 24.37 14.20 -3.31
C GLN A 310 23.12 14.13 -4.19
N ASP A 311 22.70 12.92 -4.54
CA ASP A 311 21.57 12.64 -5.43
C ASP A 311 20.99 11.25 -5.14
N LYS A 312 19.93 10.87 -5.86
CA LYS A 312 19.30 9.55 -5.73
C LYS A 312 20.18 8.41 -6.24
N GLN A 313 21.10 8.68 -7.16
CA GLN A 313 22.00 7.65 -7.72
C GLN A 313 23.02 7.21 -6.66
N GLU A 314 23.53 8.14 -5.85
CA GLU A 314 24.34 7.80 -4.68
C GLU A 314 23.55 6.95 -3.68
N PHE A 315 22.29 7.29 -3.42
CA PHE A 315 21.40 6.48 -2.57
C PHE A 315 21.24 5.06 -3.11
N TYR A 316 20.92 4.90 -4.40
CA TYR A 316 20.77 3.56 -4.99
C TYR A 316 22.05 2.75 -4.95
N ALA A 317 23.21 3.36 -5.24
CA ALA A 317 24.49 2.67 -5.15
C ALA A 317 24.80 2.21 -3.71
N ALA A 318 24.54 3.08 -2.72
CA ALA A 318 24.72 2.74 -1.32
C ALA A 318 23.76 1.64 -0.86
N PHE A 319 22.50 1.70 -1.28
CA PHE A 319 21.50 0.69 -0.95
C PHE A 319 21.81 -0.66 -1.59
N GLU A 320 22.21 -0.72 -2.86
CA GLU A 320 22.61 -1.99 -3.49
C GLU A 320 23.86 -2.58 -2.83
N SER A 321 24.79 -1.74 -2.35
CA SER A 321 25.90 -2.22 -1.52
C SER A 321 25.41 -2.81 -0.19
N PHE A 322 24.42 -2.19 0.46
CA PHE A 322 23.79 -2.69 1.68
C PHE A 322 23.06 -4.01 1.45
N MET A 323 22.39 -4.19 0.31
CA MET A 323 21.70 -5.45 -0.04
C MET A 323 22.66 -6.65 -0.11
N GLY A 324 23.94 -6.41 -0.38
CA GLY A 324 25.01 -7.42 -0.39
C GLY A 324 25.60 -7.76 0.99
N TRP A 325 25.21 -7.09 2.06
CA TRP A 325 25.72 -7.37 3.42
C TRP A 325 25.22 -8.72 3.96
N PRO A 326 25.93 -9.34 4.93
CA PRO A 326 25.40 -10.46 5.68
C PRO A 326 24.07 -10.12 6.35
N LEU A 327 23.13 -11.07 6.37
CA LEU A 327 21.79 -10.85 6.94
C LEU A 327 21.85 -10.35 8.40
N GLU A 328 22.76 -10.88 9.22
CA GLU A 328 22.95 -10.46 10.61
C GLU A 328 23.32 -8.97 10.73
N GLU A 329 24.17 -8.46 9.84
CA GLU A 329 24.53 -7.03 9.79
C GLU A 329 23.36 -6.18 9.31
N GLN A 330 22.57 -6.67 8.35
CA GLN A 330 21.35 -6.01 7.89
C GLN A 330 20.30 -5.93 8.99
N LEU A 331 20.15 -6.97 9.81
CA LEU A 331 19.23 -6.96 10.94
C LEU A 331 19.71 -6.04 12.06
N THR A 332 21.02 -5.98 12.32
CA THR A 332 21.61 -5.07 13.31
C THR A 332 21.32 -3.59 12.97
N LEU A 333 21.21 -3.24 11.68
CA LEU A 333 20.80 -1.90 11.24
C LEU A 333 19.43 -1.50 11.82
N LEU A 334 18.51 -2.45 11.96
CA LEU A 334 17.15 -2.20 12.45
C LEU A 334 17.14 -1.80 13.94
N ASP A 335 18.14 -2.23 14.71
CA ASP A 335 18.26 -1.92 16.15
C ASP A 335 18.66 -0.46 16.41
N ASP A 336 19.23 0.19 15.39
CA ASP A 336 19.63 1.60 15.44
C ASP A 336 18.45 2.56 15.14
N LEU A 337 17.31 2.04 14.68
CA LEU A 337 16.12 2.82 14.38
C LEU A 337 15.43 3.29 15.66
N LYS A 338 14.91 4.51 15.63
CA LYS A 338 14.28 5.18 16.77
C LYS A 338 12.91 5.68 16.41
N ASP A 339 12.12 5.99 17.42
CA ASP A 339 10.92 6.82 17.27
C ASP A 339 11.18 8.29 17.58
#